data_AF-A0A2G6LWD8-F1
#
_entry.id   AF-A0A2G6LWD8-F1
#
_cell.length_a   1.000
_cell.length_b   1.000
_cell.length_c   1.000
_cell.angle_alpha   90.00
_cell.angle_beta   90.00
_cell.angle_gamma   90.00
#
_symmetry.space_group_name_H-M   'P 1'
#
loop_
_entity.id
_entity.type
_entity.pdbx_description
1 polymer ?
#
loop_
_entity_poly.entity_id
_entity_poly.type
_entity_poly.pdbx_seq_one_letter_code
_entity_poly.pdbx_strand_id
1 'polypeptide(L)'
;MPLVMDGFSAEFVLSKKPDFIWLPHTDYTWFRKVLLDFRIFQMEYDYYPGLFNYGVAVRSESESYHLIMEALEQEFAKQYSEKNLNSYLASPSS
;
A
#
# COMPACT_ATOMS: atom_id res chain seq x y z
N MET A 1 0.69 21.68 -20.33
CA MET A 1 0.08 22.23 -19.09
C MET A 1 0.89 21.68 -17.93
N PRO A 2 1.67 22.48 -17.19
CA PRO A 2 2.40 21.96 -16.04
C PRO A 2 1.41 21.80 -14.88
N LEU A 3 1.16 20.56 -14.47
CA LEU A 3 0.48 20.25 -13.22
C LEU A 3 1.41 20.68 -12.06
N VAL A 4 0.82 21.37 -11.10
CA VAL A 4 1.47 22.04 -9.97
C VAL A 4 2.50 21.12 -9.28
N MET A 5 3.75 21.59 -9.18
CA MET A 5 4.90 20.90 -8.59
C MET A 5 4.93 20.92 -7.06
N ASP A 6 3.96 21.55 -6.40
CA ASP A 6 3.85 21.58 -4.94
C ASP A 6 2.57 20.86 -4.50
N GLY A 7 2.66 19.65 -3.95
CA GLY A 7 1.48 19.02 -3.39
C GLY A 7 1.63 17.66 -2.74
N PHE A 8 2.55 16.80 -3.22
CA PHE A 8 2.74 15.46 -2.65
C PHE A 8 4.19 15.20 -2.31
N SER A 9 4.42 14.80 -1.07
CA SER A 9 5.71 14.33 -0.58
C SER A 9 5.51 12.96 0.05
N ALA A 10 6.04 11.92 -0.62
CA ALA A 10 6.06 10.57 -0.06
C ALA A 10 6.85 10.53 1.25
N GLU A 11 7.92 11.31 1.35
CA GLU A 11 8.68 11.49 2.59
C GLU A 11 7.78 11.98 3.73
N PHE A 12 7.00 13.04 3.49
CA PHE A 12 6.09 13.56 4.51
C PHE A 12 5.05 12.52 4.93
N VAL A 13 4.40 11.85 3.98
CA VAL A 13 3.39 10.81 4.28
C VAL A 13 4.01 9.68 5.10
N LEU A 14 5.15 9.14 4.66
CA LEU A 14 5.81 8.01 5.32
C LEU A 14 6.43 8.41 6.66
N SER A 15 6.82 9.68 6.85
CA SER A 15 7.29 10.19 8.14
C SER A 15 6.24 10.13 9.25
N LYS A 16 4.95 10.13 8.89
CA LYS A 16 3.84 9.94 9.83
C LYS A 16 3.65 8.48 10.22
N LYS A 17 4.35 7.56 9.56
CA LYS A 17 4.24 6.12 9.74
C LYS A 17 2.77 5.67 9.75
N PRO A 18 2.00 5.87 8.67
CA PRO A 18 0.66 5.31 8.61
C PRO A 18 0.70 3.79 8.77
N ASP A 19 -0.21 3.21 9.55
CA ASP A 19 -0.29 1.75 9.70
C ASP A 19 -0.89 1.08 8.46
N PHE A 20 -1.68 1.84 7.70
CA PHE A 20 -2.40 1.40 6.51
C PHE A 20 -2.37 2.49 5.44
N ILE A 21 -2.08 2.09 4.21
CA ILE A 21 -2.13 2.95 3.03
C ILE A 21 -2.98 2.25 1.98
N TRP A 22 -4.10 2.87 1.59
CA TRP A 22 -4.78 2.54 0.35
C TRP A 22 -4.15 3.37 -0.77
N LEU A 23 -3.58 2.71 -1.79
CA LEU A 23 -2.80 3.43 -2.79
C LEU A 23 -3.69 4.37 -3.63
N PRO A 24 -3.10 5.47 -4.14
CA PRO A 24 -3.79 6.32 -5.11
C PRO A 24 -4.27 5.54 -6.32
N HIS A 25 -5.33 6.03 -6.96
CA HIS A 25 -5.86 5.49 -8.22
C HIS A 25 -4.75 5.29 -9.26
N THR A 26 -4.88 4.26 -10.11
CA THR A 26 -3.84 3.85 -11.07
C THR A 26 -3.41 4.96 -12.02
N ASP A 27 -4.32 5.88 -12.34
CA ASP A 27 -4.07 7.06 -13.19
C ASP A 27 -3.08 8.05 -12.58
N TYR A 28 -2.90 8.04 -11.26
CA TYR A 28 -1.90 8.84 -10.56
C TYR A 28 -0.53 8.17 -10.58
N THR A 29 -0.05 7.83 -11.77
CA THR A 29 1.17 7.05 -12.01
C THR A 29 2.40 7.67 -11.35
N TRP A 30 2.54 9.00 -11.35
CA TRP A 30 3.66 9.70 -10.70
C TRP A 30 3.64 9.55 -9.16
N PHE A 31 2.49 9.80 -8.50
CA PHE A 31 2.39 9.65 -7.04
C PHE A 31 2.67 8.21 -6.59
N ARG A 32 2.13 7.22 -7.33
CA ARG A 32 2.37 5.80 -7.07
C ARG A 32 3.86 5.45 -7.22
N LYS A 33 4.49 5.91 -8.30
CA LYS A 33 5.93 5.67 -8.52
C LYS A 33 6.78 6.25 -7.39
N VAL A 34 6.56 7.52 -7.03
CA VAL A 34 7.33 8.19 -5.97
C VAL A 34 7.16 7.49 -4.63
N LEU A 35 5.93 7.04 -4.29
CA LEU A 35 5.69 6.31 -3.04
C LEU A 35 6.35 4.92 -3.03
N LEU A 36 6.20 4.15 -4.11
CA LEU A 36 6.72 2.78 -4.22
C LEU A 36 8.25 2.72 -4.32
N ASP A 37 8.88 3.75 -4.88
CA ASP A 37 10.35 3.86 -4.99
C ASP A 37 11.01 4.29 -3.66
N PHE A 38 10.23 4.70 -2.65
CA PHE A 38 10.78 5.16 -1.37
C PHE A 38 11.28 3.98 -0.53
N ARG A 39 12.55 4.04 -0.08
CA ARG A 39 13.17 2.97 0.70
C ARG A 39 12.40 2.60 1.97
N ILE A 40 11.86 3.60 2.68
CA ILE A 40 11.05 3.38 3.89
C ILE A 40 9.81 2.55 3.56
N PHE A 41 9.15 2.83 2.45
CA PHE A 41 7.98 2.06 2.01
C PHE A 41 8.36 0.59 1.77
N GLN A 42 9.44 0.35 1.03
CA GLN A 42 9.90 -1.01 0.68
C GLN A 42 10.36 -1.83 1.90
N MET A 43 10.86 -1.17 2.94
CA MET A 43 11.38 -1.84 4.13
C MET A 43 10.33 -2.06 5.23
N GLU A 44 9.39 -1.12 5.38
CA GLU A 44 8.47 -1.11 6.52
C GLU A 44 7.05 -1.53 6.16
N TYR A 45 6.74 -1.76 4.88
CA TYR A 45 5.38 -2.07 4.45
C TYR A 45 5.29 -3.35 3.63
N ASP A 46 4.33 -4.19 4.01
CA ASP A 46 3.86 -5.28 3.17
C ASP A 46 2.90 -4.70 2.12
N TYR A 47 3.32 -4.76 0.86
CA TYR A 47 2.57 -4.20 -0.26
C TYR A 47 1.81 -5.29 -1.01
N TYR A 48 0.50 -5.11 -1.16
CA TYR A 48 -0.43 -5.97 -1.87
C TYR A 48 -0.90 -5.28 -3.17
N PRO A 49 -0.13 -5.30 -4.27
CA PRO A 49 -0.49 -4.69 -5.54
C PRO A 49 -1.85 -5.12 -6.07
N GLY A 50 -2.71 -4.16 -6.42
CA GLY A 50 -4.01 -4.41 -7.05
C GLY A 50 -5.11 -4.91 -6.11
N LEU A 51 -4.81 -5.13 -4.82
CA LEU A 51 -5.83 -5.38 -3.81
C LEU A 51 -6.84 -4.20 -3.77
N PHE A 52 -8.14 -4.51 -3.80
CA PHE A 52 -9.22 -3.52 -3.92
C PHE A 52 -8.99 -2.50 -5.06
N ASN A 53 -8.58 -3.00 -6.23
CA ASN A 53 -8.37 -2.27 -7.49
C ASN A 53 -7.12 -1.36 -7.55
N TYR A 54 -6.62 -0.84 -6.43
CA TYR A 54 -5.53 0.14 -6.43
C TYR A 54 -4.25 -0.34 -5.73
N GLY A 55 -4.38 -1.37 -4.90
CA GLY A 55 -3.34 -1.90 -4.04
C GLY A 55 -3.40 -1.31 -2.64
N VAL A 56 -2.89 -2.08 -1.68
CA VAL A 56 -2.87 -1.73 -0.27
C VAL A 56 -1.46 -1.95 0.26
N ALA A 57 -1.01 -1.13 1.20
CA ALA A 57 0.21 -1.38 1.96
C ALA A 57 -0.08 -1.31 3.46
N VAL A 58 0.47 -2.25 4.22
CA VAL A 58 0.31 -2.33 5.68
C VAL A 58 1.68 -2.28 6.33
N ARG A 59 1.85 -1.45 7.36
CA ARG A 59 3.15 -1.32 8.04
C ARG A 59 3.44 -2.56 8.88
N SER A 60 4.45 -3.34 8.50
CA SER A 60 4.76 -4.67 9.08
C SER A 60 5.03 -4.61 10.59
N GLU A 61 5.75 -3.59 11.04
CA GLU A 61 6.10 -3.39 12.45
C GLU A 61 5.05 -2.58 13.24
N SER A 62 3.82 -2.47 12.75
CA SER A 62 2.73 -1.82 13.50
C SER A 62 2.16 -2.71 14.60
N GLU A 63 1.89 -2.15 15.77
CA GLU A 63 1.11 -2.83 16.82
C GLU A 63 -0.28 -3.24 16.34
N SER A 64 -0.83 -2.51 15.35
CA SER A 64 -2.13 -2.80 14.76
C SER A 64 -2.05 -3.73 13.54
N TYR A 65 -0.86 -4.22 13.16
CA TYR A 65 -0.65 -5.01 11.95
C TYR A 65 -1.61 -6.21 11.86
N HIS A 66 -1.66 -7.03 12.92
CA HIS A 66 -2.51 -8.22 12.94
C HIS A 66 -4.00 -7.89 12.82
N LEU A 67 -4.46 -6.82 13.46
CA LEU A 67 -5.86 -6.39 13.37
C LEU A 67 -6.22 -5.89 11.97
N ILE A 68 -5.30 -5.15 11.33
CA ILE A 68 -5.49 -4.67 9.96
C ILE A 68 -5.51 -5.85 8.99
N MET A 69 -4.60 -6.81 9.15
CA MET A 69 -4.54 -8.00 8.30
C MET A 69 -5.79 -8.87 8.46
N GLU A 70 -6.29 -9.09 9.67
CA GLU A 70 -7.54 -9.82 9.90
C GLU A 70 -8.72 -9.12 9.23
N ALA A 71 -8.84 -7.79 9.36
CA ALA A 71 -9.88 -7.02 8.70
C ALA A 71 -9.77 -7.11 7.17
N LEU A 72 -8.54 -7.05 6.63
CA LEU A 72 -8.28 -7.20 5.19
C LEU A 72 -8.68 -8.58 4.69
N GLU A 73 -8.34 -9.65 5.41
CA GLU A 73 -8.70 -11.02 5.06
C GLU A 73 -10.21 -11.22 5.07
N GLN A 74 -10.91 -10.69 6.09
CA GLN A 74 -12.37 -10.77 6.17
C GLN A 74 -13.05 -10.04 5.02
N GLU A 75 -12.63 -8.81 4.70
CA GLU A 75 -13.18 -8.04 3.58
C GLU A 75 -12.85 -8.66 2.22
N PHE A 76 -11.63 -9.18 2.07
CA PHE A 76 -11.22 -9.89 0.86
C PHE A 76 -12.05 -11.16 0.65
N ALA A 77 -12.26 -11.95 1.70
CA ALA A 77 -13.05 -13.19 1.63
C ALA A 77 -14.53 -12.93 1.26
N LYS A 78 -15.11 -11.81 1.70
CA LYS A 78 -16.47 -11.39 1.30
C LYS A 78 -16.57 -11.12 -0.20
N GLN A 79 -15.52 -10.58 -0.81
CA GLN A 79 -15.51 -10.23 -2.24
C GLN A 79 -14.99 -11.36 -3.13
N TYR A 80 -14.11 -12.22 -2.62
CA TYR A 80 -13.39 -13.23 -3.39
C TYR A 80 -13.28 -14.54 -2.61
N SER A 81 -14.37 -15.32 -2.58
CA SER A 81 -14.52 -16.53 -1.76
C SER A 81 -13.52 -17.67 -2.03
N GLU A 82 -12.73 -17.61 -3.10
CA GLU A 82 -11.80 -18.68 -3.53
C GLU A 82 -10.34 -18.22 -3.67
N LYS A 83 -10.04 -16.94 -3.40
CA LYS A 83 -8.69 -16.40 -3.56
C LYS A 83 -7.96 -16.30 -2.22
N ASN A 84 -6.63 -16.37 -2.27
CA ASN A 84 -5.76 -16.19 -1.11
C ASN A 84 -5.17 -14.77 -1.14
N LEU A 85 -5.31 -14.01 -0.04
CA LEU A 85 -4.78 -12.64 0.07
C LEU A 85 -3.27 -12.57 -0.20
N ASN A 86 -2.50 -13.54 0.28
CA ASN A 86 -1.05 -13.60 0.12
C ASN A 86 -0.60 -13.80 -1.32
N SER A 87 -1.51 -14.23 -2.23
CA SER A 87 -1.20 -14.24 -3.67
C SER A 87 -0.97 -12.84 -4.25
N TYR A 88 -1.42 -11.81 -3.54
CA TYR A 88 -1.22 -10.41 -3.91
C TYR A 88 0.02 -9.80 -3.24
N LEU A 89 0.70 -10.46 -2.29
CA LEU A 89 1.86 -9.89 -1.61
C LEU A 89 3.03 -9.73 -2.58
N ALA A 90 3.53 -8.50 -2.72
CA ALA A 90 4.71 -8.21 -3.50
C ALA A 90 5.93 -8.82 -2.81
N SER A 91 6.69 -9.63 -3.55
CA SER A 91 8.01 -10.05 -3.08
C SER A 91 8.95 -8.85 -3.13
N PRO A 92 9.82 -8.65 -2.12
CA PRO A 92 10.87 -7.64 -2.22
C PRO A 92 11.70 -7.93 -3.47
N SER A 93 11.69 -7.00 -4.42
CA SER A 93 12.52 -7.09 -5.62
C SER A 93 13.99 -7.16 -5.21
N SER A 94 14.64 -8.27 -5.54
CA SER A 94 16.07 -8.55 -5.30
C SER A 94 16.99 -7.58 -6.04
#